data_AF-A0AAY5ER81-F1
#
_entry.id   AF-A0AAY5ER81-F1
#
_cell.length_a   1.000
_cell.length_b   1.000
_cell.length_c   1.000
_cell.angle_alpha   90.00
_cell.angle_beta   90.00
_cell.angle_gamma   90.00
#
_symmetry.space_group_name_H-M   'P 1'
#
loop_
_entity.id
_entity.type
_entity.pdbx_description
1 polymer ?
#
loop_
_entity_poly.entity_id
_entity_poly.type
_entity_poly.pdbx_seq_one_letter_code
_entity_poly.pdbx_strand_id
1 'polypeptide(L)'
;GRAKTPVELTALEEAFRRFAVHGDTRATGRDLHGKNWSKLCKDCGVIDGKSITLTDVDIVFSKVKNKSSRTITYNQFREALSELARKRGKRNWKCFIN
;
A
#
# COMPACT_ATOMS: atom_id res chain seq x y z
N GLY A 1 23.81 -20.66 -2.98
CA GLY A 1 22.56 -20.07 -3.51
C GLY A 1 21.51 -20.11 -2.43
N ARG A 2 21.04 -18.96 -1.95
CA ARG A 2 20.09 -18.91 -0.82
C ARG A 2 18.67 -19.03 -1.36
N ALA A 3 18.09 -20.23 -1.25
CA ALA A 3 16.67 -20.44 -1.42
C ALA A 3 15.93 -19.55 -0.40
N LYS A 4 14.98 -18.73 -0.88
CA LYS A 4 14.12 -17.89 -0.02
C LYS A 4 13.16 -18.82 0.73
N THR A 5 13.43 -19.07 2.00
CA THR A 5 12.49 -19.75 2.91
C THR A 5 11.28 -18.84 3.20
N PRO A 6 10.11 -19.39 3.62
CA PRO A 6 8.86 -18.63 3.85
C PRO A 6 8.83 -17.79 5.14
N VAL A 7 9.99 -17.44 5.70
CA VAL A 7 10.13 -16.97 7.09
C VAL A 7 10.30 -15.45 7.12
N GLU A 8 9.45 -14.77 7.89
CA GLU A 8 9.37 -13.32 8.15
C GLU A 8 8.90 -12.45 6.96
N LEU A 9 7.58 -12.38 6.77
CA LEU A 9 6.99 -11.24 6.07
C LEU A 9 7.00 -10.06 7.04
N THR A 10 7.52 -8.92 6.61
CA THR A 10 7.40 -7.70 7.42
C THR A 10 5.91 -7.38 7.64
N ALA A 11 5.55 -6.73 8.75
CA ALA A 11 4.17 -6.30 9.00
C ALA A 11 3.55 -5.51 7.82
N LEU A 12 4.40 -4.84 7.04
CA LEU A 12 4.02 -4.14 5.82
C LEU A 12 3.61 -5.09 4.67
N GLU A 13 4.37 -6.16 4.45
CA GLU A 13 4.04 -7.21 3.47
C GLU A 13 2.79 -7.98 3.88
N GLU A 14 2.62 -8.25 5.16
CA GLU A 14 1.42 -8.91 5.68
C GLU A 14 0.17 -8.06 5.46
N ALA A 15 0.24 -6.76 5.77
CA ALA A 15 -0.83 -5.82 5.47
C ALA A 15 -1.15 -5.81 3.98
N PHE A 16 -0.14 -5.69 3.11
CA PHE A 16 -0.34 -5.75 1.66
C PHE A 16 -1.08 -7.02 1.24
N ARG A 17 -0.61 -8.20 1.67
CA ARG A 17 -1.23 -9.49 1.29
C ARG A 17 -2.66 -9.61 1.80
N ARG A 18 -2.90 -9.21 3.05
CA ARG A 18 -4.24 -9.25 3.67
C ARG A 18 -5.25 -8.42 2.89
N PHE A 19 -4.86 -7.23 2.44
CA PHE A 19 -5.73 -6.37 1.63
C PHE A 19 -5.75 -6.77 0.15
N ALA A 20 -4.69 -7.40 -0.38
CA ALA A 20 -4.64 -7.88 -1.76
C ALA A 20 -5.68 -8.98 -2.04
N VAL A 21 -5.97 -9.84 -1.06
CA VAL A 21 -7.01 -10.88 -1.17
C VAL A 21 -8.38 -10.45 -0.62
N HIS A 22 -8.48 -9.24 -0.06
CA HIS A 22 -9.68 -8.80 0.63
C HIS A 22 -10.88 -8.69 -0.32
N GLY A 23 -11.92 -9.46 -0.02
CA GLY A 23 -13.18 -9.46 -0.78
C GLY A 23 -13.07 -10.02 -2.21
N ASP A 24 -11.98 -10.71 -2.54
CA ASP A 24 -11.79 -11.38 -3.83
C ASP A 24 -11.21 -12.79 -3.62
N THR A 25 -12.05 -13.80 -3.75
CA THR A 25 -11.69 -15.21 -3.58
C THR A 25 -10.78 -15.74 -4.69
N ARG A 26 -10.62 -15.00 -5.79
CA ARG A 26 -9.72 -15.35 -6.91
C ARG A 26 -8.38 -14.63 -6.83
N ALA A 27 -8.23 -13.68 -5.92
CA ALA A 27 -7.00 -12.93 -5.78
C ALA A 27 -5.88 -13.81 -5.22
N THR A 28 -4.67 -13.67 -5.79
CA THR A 28 -3.50 -14.49 -5.40
C THR A 28 -2.66 -13.84 -4.30
N GLY A 29 -3.04 -12.65 -3.82
CA GLY A 29 -2.27 -11.88 -2.84
C GLY A 29 -1.00 -11.23 -3.39
N ARG A 30 -0.78 -11.29 -4.71
CA ARG A 30 0.39 -10.71 -5.40
C ARG A 30 0.21 -9.26 -5.83
N ASP A 31 -1.04 -8.87 -6.08
CA ASP A 31 -1.42 -7.58 -6.64
C ASP A 31 -2.56 -6.97 -5.81
N LEU A 32 -2.47 -5.67 -5.53
CA LEU A 32 -3.45 -4.93 -4.75
C LEU A 32 -4.30 -4.04 -5.67
N HIS A 33 -5.61 -4.24 -5.65
CA HIS A 33 -6.55 -3.45 -6.43
C HIS A 33 -6.75 -2.06 -5.84
N GLY A 34 -7.01 -1.04 -6.68
CA GLY A 34 -7.18 0.35 -6.23
C GLY A 34 -8.21 0.54 -5.12
N LYS A 35 -9.38 -0.13 -5.22
CA LYS A 35 -10.40 -0.13 -4.16
C LYS A 35 -9.86 -0.65 -2.80
N ASN A 36 -9.01 -1.67 -2.82
CA ASN A 36 -8.44 -2.27 -1.62
C ASN A 36 -7.27 -1.43 -1.08
N TRP A 37 -6.51 -0.76 -1.96
CA TRP A 37 -5.53 0.25 -1.58
C TRP A 37 -6.16 1.42 -0.83
N SER A 38 -7.23 2.02 -1.37
CA SER A 38 -7.92 3.12 -0.68
C SER A 38 -8.53 2.67 0.65
N LYS A 39 -8.99 1.42 0.76
CA LYS A 39 -9.42 0.84 2.04
C LYS A 39 -8.27 0.68 3.02
N LEU A 40 -7.15 0.10 2.61
CA LEU A 40 -5.94 -0.05 3.43
C LEU A 40 -5.50 1.32 3.97
N CYS A 41 -5.44 2.34 3.12
CA CYS A 41 -5.04 3.68 3.55
C CYS A 41 -6.00 4.31 4.58
N LYS A 42 -7.30 4.00 4.52
CA LYS A 42 -8.26 4.43 5.55
C LYS A 42 -8.10 3.61 6.83
N ASP A 43 -8.14 2.29 6.73
CA ASP A 43 -8.08 1.37 7.87
C ASP A 43 -6.77 1.49 8.67
N CYS A 44 -5.65 1.80 8.00
CA CYS A 44 -4.34 2.00 8.62
C CYS A 44 -4.07 3.47 9.04
N GLY A 45 -5.03 4.39 8.88
CA GLY A 45 -4.86 5.80 9.27
C GLY A 45 -3.82 6.57 8.44
N VAL A 46 -3.56 6.11 7.21
CA VAL A 46 -2.74 6.85 6.22
C VAL A 46 -3.49 8.10 5.79
N ILE A 47 -4.79 7.96 5.51
CA ILE A 47 -5.70 9.08 5.27
C ILE A 47 -6.08 9.67 6.63
N ASP A 48 -5.65 10.89 6.88
CA ASP A 48 -5.90 11.59 8.14
C ASP A 48 -6.97 12.70 8.03
N GLY A 49 -7.55 12.85 6.84
CA GLY A 49 -8.56 13.86 6.55
C GLY A 49 -8.04 15.30 6.60
N LYS A 50 -6.71 15.50 6.72
CA LYS A 50 -6.07 16.81 6.83
C LYS A 50 -5.00 16.99 5.77
N SER A 51 -3.92 16.22 5.87
CA SER A 51 -2.74 16.32 5.00
C SER A 51 -2.77 15.29 3.87
N ILE A 52 -3.35 14.12 4.14
CA ILE A 52 -3.53 13.06 3.16
C ILE A 52 -5.03 12.79 3.01
N THR A 53 -5.54 13.10 1.83
CA THR A 53 -6.95 12.87 1.45
C THR A 53 -7.11 11.62 0.60
N LEU A 54 -8.35 11.17 0.41
CA LEU A 54 -8.64 10.08 -0.54
C LEU A 54 -8.14 10.41 -1.95
N THR A 55 -8.34 11.66 -2.39
CA THR A 55 -7.86 12.13 -3.70
C THR A 55 -6.35 12.00 -3.84
N ASP A 56 -5.59 12.31 -2.79
CA ASP A 56 -4.12 12.15 -2.82
C ASP A 56 -3.70 10.69 -2.96
N VAL A 57 -4.40 9.80 -2.25
CA VAL A 57 -4.18 8.35 -2.30
C VAL A 57 -4.49 7.79 -3.69
N ASP A 58 -5.57 8.24 -4.33
CA ASP A 58 -5.93 7.86 -5.70
C ASP A 58 -4.96 8.42 -6.76
N ILE A 59 -4.46 9.65 -6.58
CA ILE A 59 -3.42 10.24 -7.43
C ILE A 59 -2.14 9.42 -7.35
N VAL A 60 -1.67 9.11 -6.13
CA VAL A 60 -0.44 8.32 -5.93
C VAL A 60 -0.61 6.92 -6.51
N PHE A 61 -1.74 6.26 -6.29
CA PHE A 61 -2.04 4.96 -6.91
C PHE A 61 -1.93 5.03 -8.43
N SER A 62 -2.52 6.06 -9.03
CA SER A 62 -2.51 6.28 -10.47
C SER A 62 -1.11 6.58 -11.02
N LYS A 63 -0.25 7.21 -10.20
CA LYS A 63 1.15 7.52 -10.53
C LYS A 63 2.04 6.27 -10.55
N VAL A 64 1.91 5.38 -9.57
CA VAL A 64 2.83 4.22 -9.43
C VAL A 64 2.41 3.01 -10.26
N LYS A 65 1.11 2.86 -10.55
CA LYS A 65 0.60 1.72 -11.32
C LYS A 65 1.00 1.82 -12.79
N ASN A 66 1.11 0.67 -13.45
CA ASN A 66 1.30 0.63 -14.89
C ASN A 66 0.09 1.25 -15.62
N LYS A 67 0.34 1.85 -16.79
CA LYS A 67 -0.72 2.42 -17.64
C LYS A 67 -1.79 1.36 -17.90
N SER A 68 -3.06 1.73 -17.73
CA SER A 68 -4.23 0.84 -17.85
C SER A 68 -4.35 -0.31 -16.83
N SER A 69 -3.38 -0.48 -15.92
CA SER A 69 -3.52 -1.45 -14.81
C SER A 69 -4.57 -0.98 -13.80
N ARG A 70 -5.27 -1.94 -13.19
CA ARG A 70 -6.22 -1.74 -12.08
C ARG A 70 -5.61 -2.09 -10.72
N THR A 71 -4.40 -2.63 -10.73
CA THR A 71 -3.68 -3.14 -9.56
C THR A 71 -2.25 -2.61 -9.50
N ILE A 72 -1.65 -2.71 -8.32
CA ILE A 72 -0.24 -2.45 -8.06
C ILE A 72 0.42 -3.67 -7.42
N THR A 73 1.69 -3.89 -7.72
CA THR A 73 2.53 -4.90 -7.06
C THR A 73 3.02 -4.41 -5.69
N TYR A 74 3.63 -5.30 -4.91
CA TYR A 74 4.20 -4.91 -3.61
C TYR A 74 5.28 -3.82 -3.71
N ASN A 75 6.10 -3.83 -4.76
CA ASN A 75 7.12 -2.79 -4.96
C ASN A 75 6.46 -1.41 -5.20
N GLN A 76 5.48 -1.35 -6.09
CA GLN A 76 4.73 -0.13 -6.36
C GLN A 76 3.95 0.36 -5.13
N PHE A 77 3.46 -0.56 -4.31
CA PHE A 77 2.84 -0.24 -3.02
C PHE A 77 3.83 0.45 -2.07
N ARG A 78 5.07 -0.04 -1.94
CA ARG A 78 6.10 0.63 -1.14
C ARG A 78 6.45 2.02 -1.68
N GLU A 79 6.55 2.17 -2.99
CA GLU A 79 6.77 3.46 -3.64
C GLU A 79 5.64 4.44 -3.35
N ALA A 80 4.38 3.98 -3.43
CA ALA A 80 3.22 4.78 -3.10
C ALA A 80 3.22 5.27 -1.65
N LEU A 81 3.55 4.38 -0.70
CA LEU A 81 3.67 4.77 0.71
C LEU A 81 4.78 5.79 0.94
N SER A 82 5.92 5.66 0.25
CA SER A 82 7.01 6.64 0.32
C SER A 82 6.57 8.02 -0.17
N GLU A 83 5.81 8.09 -1.27
CA GLU A 83 5.25 9.34 -1.78
C GLU A 83 4.24 9.99 -0.81
N LEU A 84 3.36 9.19 -0.21
CA LEU A 84 2.41 9.68 0.80
C LEU A 84 3.13 10.17 2.06
N ALA A 85 4.15 9.44 2.52
CA ALA A 85 4.96 9.85 3.67
C ALA A 85 5.69 11.17 3.40
N ARG A 86 6.23 11.36 2.19
CA ARG A 86 6.85 12.61 1.75
C ARG A 86 5.85 13.76 1.74
N LYS A 87 4.61 13.53 1.29
CA LYS A 87 3.55 14.54 1.27
C LYS A 87 3.08 14.94 2.67
N ARG A 88 2.96 13.99 3.59
CA ARG A 88 2.47 14.24 4.97
C ARG A 88 3.48 15.02 5.83
N GLY A 89 4.77 14.86 5.59
CA GLY A 89 5.85 15.54 6.32
C GLY A 89 6.32 14.80 7.58
N LYS A 90 7.62 14.93 7.90
CA LYS A 90 8.35 14.14 8.92
C LYS A 90 7.93 14.32 10.39
N ARG A 91 6.94 15.16 10.73
CA ARG A 91 6.66 15.49 12.15
C ARG A 91 5.86 14.43 12.92
N ASN A 92 5.16 13.49 12.27
CA ASN A 92 4.22 12.58 12.97
C ASN A 92 4.27 11.08 12.58
N TRP A 93 5.26 10.60 11.82
CA TRP A 93 5.29 9.21 11.33
C TRP A 93 6.23 8.27 12.11
N LYS A 94 6.19 8.28 13.44
CA LYS A 94 7.00 7.33 14.24
C LYS A 94 6.48 5.87 14.16
N CYS A 95 5.29 5.62 13.62
CA CYS A 95 4.63 4.32 13.76
C CYS A 95 4.75 3.35 12.57
N PHE A 96 5.27 3.73 11.39
CA PHE A 96 5.40 2.78 10.26
C PHE A 96 6.75 2.84 9.51
N ILE A 97 7.78 3.54 10.01
CA ILE A 97 9.13 3.58 9.39
C ILE A 97 10.22 3.14 10.40
N ASN A 98 9.85 2.43 11.45
CA ASN A 98 10.83 1.78 12.33
C ASN A 98 10.49 0.31 12.50
#